data_AF-A0A505H9E9-F1
#
_entry.id   AF-A0A505H9E9-F1
#
_cell.length_a   1.000
_cell.length_b   1.000
_cell.length_c   1.000
_cell.angle_alpha   90.00
_cell.angle_beta   90.00
_cell.angle_gamma   90.00
#
_symmetry.space_group_name_H-M   'P 1'
#
loop_
_entity.id
_entity.type
_entity.pdbx_description
1 polymer ?
#
loop_
_entity_poly.entity_id
_entity_poly.type
_entity_poly.pdbx_seq_one_letter_code
_entity_poly.pdbx_strand_id
1 'polypeptide(L)'
;MPRQVIGRDLVAVTEARHWSGGRRSGDAESLLHFWLHFQGVPVLMAHGSGESLRLQFAEPYAAYDMGEFGETRVEPAQRPDLLALLPGHRLLNAAPILGGTMQPAGLLLRFDHCSLVVASLGDEWLLRLADHE
;
A
#
# COMPACT_ATOMS: atom_id res chain seq x y z
N MET A 1 8.62 -7.94 9.09
CA MET A 1 7.43 -8.38 8.35
C MET A 1 6.58 -9.26 9.23
N PRO A 2 5.28 -9.00 9.37
CA PRO A 2 4.43 -9.82 10.23
C PRO A 2 4.10 -11.14 9.54
N ARG A 3 4.70 -12.23 10.03
CA ARG A 3 4.57 -13.59 9.44
C ARG A 3 3.12 -14.08 9.34
N GLN A 4 2.19 -13.48 10.07
CA GLN A 4 0.78 -13.88 10.12
C GLN A 4 0.02 -13.66 8.81
N VAL A 5 0.49 -12.80 7.90
CA VAL A 5 -0.15 -12.58 6.58
C VAL A 5 0.36 -13.53 5.50
N ILE A 6 1.49 -14.21 5.73
CA ILE A 6 2.08 -15.13 4.74
C ILE A 6 1.21 -16.37 4.62
N GLY A 7 0.99 -16.82 3.39
CA GLY A 7 0.14 -17.95 3.03
C GLY A 7 -1.35 -17.62 2.99
N ARG A 8 -1.74 -16.34 3.16
CA ARG A 8 -3.14 -15.92 3.18
C ARG A 8 -3.54 -15.20 1.91
N ASP A 9 -4.83 -15.30 1.60
CA ASP A 9 -5.42 -14.64 0.45
C ASP A 9 -5.72 -13.17 0.81
N LEU A 10 -5.29 -12.25 -0.05
CA LEU A 10 -5.65 -10.84 0.04
C LEU A 10 -7.07 -10.67 -0.49
N VAL A 11 -8.00 -10.27 0.36
CA VAL A 11 -9.43 -10.16 -0.01
C VAL A 11 -9.80 -8.78 -0.54
N ALA A 12 -9.10 -7.74 -0.08
CA ALA A 12 -9.33 -6.36 -0.50
C ALA A 12 -8.12 -5.48 -0.23
N VAL A 13 -8.07 -4.33 -0.89
CA VAL A 13 -7.19 -3.21 -0.55
C VAL A 13 -8.04 -1.97 -0.31
N THR A 14 -7.75 -1.23 0.74
CA THR A 14 -8.26 0.13 0.96
C THR A 14 -7.11 1.10 0.74
N GLU A 15 -7.39 2.25 0.14
CA GLU A 15 -6.41 3.29 -0.15
C GLU A 15 -6.89 4.60 0.44
N ALA A 16 -5.96 5.36 1.02
CA ALA A 16 -6.15 6.77 1.30
C ALA A 16 -5.46 7.56 0.20
N ARG A 17 -6.22 8.41 -0.49
CA ARG A 17 -5.71 9.24 -1.59
C ARG A 17 -6.02 10.70 -1.37
N HIS A 18 -5.08 11.55 -1.78
CA HIS A 18 -5.25 13.00 -1.82
C HIS A 18 -6.04 13.42 -3.07
N TRP A 19 -6.98 14.33 -2.87
CA TRP A 19 -7.78 14.97 -3.91
C TRP A 19 -7.73 16.48 -3.75
N SER A 20 -7.56 17.21 -4.85
CA SER A 20 -7.61 18.66 -4.89
C SER A 20 -8.55 19.14 -6.00
N GLY A 21 -9.48 20.04 -5.68
CA GLY A 21 -10.47 20.54 -6.64
C GLY A 21 -11.34 19.43 -7.26
N GLY A 22 -11.63 18.37 -6.51
CA GLY A 22 -12.40 17.22 -6.98
C GLY A 22 -11.64 16.31 -7.96
N ARG A 23 -10.31 16.46 -8.08
CA ARG A 23 -9.44 15.64 -8.94
C ARG A 23 -8.32 15.03 -8.10
N ARG A 24 -7.82 13.86 -8.51
CA ARG A 24 -6.60 13.27 -7.96
C ARG A 24 -5.48 13.22 -9.00
N SER A 25 -4.24 13.23 -8.54
CA SER A 25 -3.05 12.95 -9.34
C SER A 25 -2.98 11.47 -9.75
N GLY A 26 -1.88 11.05 -10.37
CA GLY A 26 -1.67 9.66 -10.79
C GLY A 26 -1.70 8.66 -9.63
N ASP A 27 -1.55 7.37 -9.96
CA ASP A 27 -1.66 6.26 -9.00
C ASP A 27 -0.77 6.47 -7.75
N ALA A 28 0.55 6.34 -7.89
CA ALA A 28 1.43 6.47 -6.73
C ALA A 28 1.48 7.91 -6.17
N GLU A 29 1.36 8.92 -7.03
CA GLU A 29 1.44 10.35 -6.65
C GLU A 29 0.31 10.79 -5.71
N SER A 30 -0.89 10.24 -5.88
CA SER A 30 -2.04 10.57 -5.03
C SER A 30 -2.14 9.70 -3.77
N LEU A 31 -1.33 8.63 -3.67
CA LEU A 31 -1.43 7.67 -2.59
C LEU A 31 -0.82 8.21 -1.31
N LEU A 32 -1.54 8.12 -0.19
CA LEU A 32 -1.07 8.53 1.13
C LEU A 32 -0.75 7.29 1.97
N HIS A 33 -1.72 6.38 2.07
CA HIS A 33 -1.61 5.11 2.77
C HIS A 33 -2.40 4.03 2.05
N PHE A 34 -2.08 2.77 2.33
CA PHE A 34 -2.94 1.67 1.93
C PHE A 34 -3.00 0.59 3.01
N TRP A 35 -4.07 -0.19 2.96
CA TRP A 35 -4.38 -1.25 3.88
C TRP A 35 -4.63 -2.54 3.13
N LEU A 36 -3.94 -3.59 3.53
CA LEU A 36 -4.07 -4.94 2.97
C LEU A 36 -4.98 -5.76 3.88
N HIS A 37 -6.13 -6.16 3.34
CA HIS A 37 -7.09 -7.00 4.03
C HIS A 37 -6.81 -8.45 3.69
N PHE A 38 -6.12 -9.17 4.58
CA PHE A 38 -5.87 -10.60 4.42
C PHE A 38 -6.94 -11.41 5.16
N GLN A 39 -7.30 -12.57 4.61
CA GLN A 39 -8.32 -13.43 5.21
C GLN A 39 -7.98 -13.83 6.65
N GLY A 40 -8.87 -13.54 7.60
CA GLY A 40 -8.79 -14.03 8.99
C GLY A 40 -7.65 -13.45 9.84
N VAL A 41 -7.10 -12.29 9.48
CA VAL A 41 -6.13 -11.51 10.28
C VAL A 41 -6.54 -10.04 10.33
N PRO A 42 -6.07 -9.29 11.34
CA PRO A 42 -6.22 -7.84 11.37
C PRO A 42 -5.62 -7.17 10.12
N VAL A 43 -6.19 -6.01 9.77
CA VAL A 43 -5.80 -5.22 8.60
C VAL A 43 -4.37 -4.71 8.73
N LEU A 44 -3.56 -4.90 7.69
CA LEU A 44 -2.17 -4.46 7.66
C LEU A 44 -2.05 -3.13 6.90
N MET A 45 -1.75 -2.05 7.62
CA MET A 45 -1.47 -0.73 7.05
C MET A 45 -0.01 -0.65 6.60
N ALA A 46 0.21 -0.06 5.43
CA ALA A 46 1.48 0.43 4.96
C ALA A 46 1.53 1.96 5.02
N HIS A 47 2.61 2.48 5.58
CA HIS A 47 2.82 3.90 5.80
C HIS A 47 4.24 4.30 5.44
N GLY A 48 4.39 5.17 4.44
CA GLY A 48 5.63 5.86 4.14
C GLY A 48 5.87 6.98 5.15
N SER A 49 7.10 7.10 5.64
CA SER A 49 7.52 8.11 6.59
C SER A 49 8.92 8.58 6.22
N GLY A 50 9.02 9.51 5.28
CA GLY A 50 10.30 9.86 4.65
C GLY A 50 10.88 8.66 3.91
N GLU A 51 12.17 8.41 4.08
CA GLU A 51 12.89 7.28 3.46
C GLU A 51 12.59 5.90 4.09
N SER A 52 11.49 5.76 4.83
CA SER A 52 11.19 4.56 5.60
C SER A 52 9.76 4.09 5.37
N LEU A 53 9.60 2.80 5.08
CA LEU A 53 8.34 2.13 5.01
C LEU A 53 8.05 1.42 6.34
N ARG A 54 6.91 1.75 6.95
CA ARG A 54 6.42 1.11 8.17
C ARG A 54 5.18 0.29 7.89
N LEU A 55 5.09 -0.83 8.60
CA LEU A 55 3.91 -1.70 8.59
C LEU A 55 3.34 -1.81 10.00
N GLN A 56 2.03 -1.70 10.11
CA GLN A 56 1.33 -1.83 11.39
C GLN A 56 -0.05 -2.45 11.21
N PHE A 57 -0.53 -3.17 12.22
CA PHE A 57 -1.92 -3.62 12.24
C PHE A 57 -2.81 -2.48 12.73
N ALA A 58 -3.58 -1.89 11.83
CA ALA A 58 -4.43 -0.75 12.10
C ALA A 58 -5.56 -0.69 11.07
N GLU A 59 -6.76 -0.32 11.52
CA GLU A 59 -7.91 -0.11 10.64
C GLU A 59 -7.73 1.16 9.77
N PRO A 60 -8.39 1.22 8.60
CA PRO A 60 -8.48 2.46 7.84
C PRO A 60 -9.13 3.58 8.65
N TYR A 61 -8.55 4.78 8.57
CA TYR A 61 -9.14 5.97 9.17
C TYR A 61 -10.22 6.57 8.25
N ALA A 62 -11.02 7.50 8.79
CA ALA A 62 -12.06 8.18 8.03
C ALA A 62 -11.48 9.22 7.05
N ALA A 63 -12.16 9.42 5.91
CA ALA A 63 -11.91 10.56 5.04
C ALA A 63 -12.01 11.89 5.80
N TYR A 64 -11.25 12.90 5.38
CA TYR A 64 -11.26 14.21 6.02
C TYR A 64 -10.94 15.34 5.04
N ASP A 65 -11.51 16.51 5.31
CA ASP A 65 -11.31 17.74 4.56
C ASP A 65 -10.06 18.48 5.08
N MET A 66 -9.23 18.97 4.17
CA MET A 66 -8.01 19.75 4.43
C MET A 66 -8.17 21.23 4.06
N GLY A 67 -9.39 21.69 3.81
CA GLY A 67 -9.74 23.04 3.41
C GLY A 67 -9.21 23.38 2.01
N GLU A 68 -8.45 24.47 1.91
CA GLU A 68 -7.87 24.91 0.63
C GLU A 68 -6.86 23.90 0.04
N PHE A 69 -6.35 22.98 0.86
CA PHE A 69 -5.41 21.95 0.42
C PHE A 69 -6.09 20.69 -0.13
N GLY A 70 -7.42 20.66 -0.20
CA GLY A 70 -8.19 19.55 -0.75
C GLY A 70 -8.73 18.60 0.31
N GLU A 71 -8.80 17.31 0.03
CA GLU A 71 -9.37 16.31 0.92
C GLU A 71 -8.59 14.98 0.82
N THR A 72 -8.70 14.17 1.88
CA THR A 72 -8.31 12.76 1.83
C THR A 72 -9.57 11.92 1.68
N ARG A 73 -9.60 11.07 0.65
CA ARG A 73 -10.63 10.03 0.48
C ARG A 73 -10.06 8.67 0.84
N VAL A 74 -10.82 7.88 1.57
CA VAL A 74 -10.42 6.53 2.01
C VAL A 74 -11.44 5.52 1.49
N GLU A 75 -11.07 4.78 0.46
CA GLU A 75 -12.00 3.97 -0.33
C GLU A 75 -11.32 2.66 -0.77
N PRO A 76 -12.08 1.62 -1.20
CA PRO A 76 -11.49 0.45 -1.82
C PRO A 76 -10.61 0.83 -3.03
N ALA A 77 -9.50 0.13 -3.23
CA ALA A 77 -8.66 0.32 -4.42
C ALA A 77 -9.48 0.02 -5.69
N GLN A 78 -9.40 0.90 -6.69
CA GLN A 78 -10.14 0.76 -7.94
C GLN A 78 -9.20 0.80 -9.13
N ARG A 79 -9.57 0.11 -10.22
CA ARG A 79 -8.85 0.26 -11.50
C ARG A 79 -8.94 1.72 -11.96
N PRO A 80 -7.86 2.30 -12.51
CA PRO A 80 -6.65 1.62 -13.00
C PRO A 80 -5.49 1.48 -11.98
N ASP A 81 -5.71 1.74 -10.69
CA ASP A 81 -4.62 1.74 -9.70
C ASP A 81 -4.02 0.34 -9.50
N LEU A 82 -2.70 0.26 -9.34
CA LEU A 82 -1.97 -1.01 -9.32
C LEU A 82 -2.40 -1.94 -8.18
N LEU A 83 -2.70 -1.37 -7.01
CA LEU A 83 -3.09 -2.18 -5.84
C LEU A 83 -4.46 -2.85 -6.02
N ALA A 84 -5.31 -2.34 -6.91
CA ALA A 84 -6.60 -2.94 -7.24
C ALA A 84 -6.46 -4.26 -8.02
N LEU A 85 -5.25 -4.62 -8.47
CA LEU A 85 -4.97 -5.85 -9.20
C LEU A 85 -4.61 -7.03 -8.28
N LEU A 86 -4.34 -6.77 -7.00
CA LEU A 86 -3.84 -7.76 -6.04
C LEU A 86 -4.92 -8.62 -5.35
N PRO A 87 -6.14 -8.12 -5.05
CA PRO A 87 -7.15 -8.93 -4.37
C PRO A 87 -7.49 -10.23 -5.12
N GLY A 88 -7.82 -11.27 -4.37
CA GLY A 88 -8.09 -12.62 -4.87
C GLY A 88 -6.87 -13.55 -4.88
N HIS A 89 -5.70 -13.06 -4.47
CA HIS A 89 -4.44 -13.77 -4.62
C HIS A 89 -3.71 -13.99 -3.29
N ARG A 90 -2.96 -15.08 -3.21
CA ARG A 90 -2.25 -15.50 -2.01
C ARG A 90 -0.90 -14.83 -1.88
N LEU A 91 -0.58 -14.28 -0.70
CA LEU A 91 0.76 -13.81 -0.40
C LEU A 91 1.68 -14.98 -0.05
N LEU A 92 2.67 -15.26 -0.88
CA LEU A 92 3.62 -16.35 -0.70
C LEU A 92 4.83 -15.95 0.15
N ASN A 93 5.32 -14.72 -0.02
CA ASN A 93 6.49 -14.22 0.69
C ASN A 93 6.48 -12.69 0.78
N ALA A 94 7.17 -12.15 1.78
CA ALA A 94 7.39 -10.73 1.95
C ALA A 94 8.84 -10.48 2.41
N ALA A 95 9.57 -9.61 1.71
CA ALA A 95 10.95 -9.27 2.05
C ALA A 95 11.12 -7.74 2.15
N PRO A 96 11.73 -7.21 3.23
CA PRO A 96 12.04 -5.80 3.30
C PRO A 96 13.09 -5.43 2.24
N ILE A 97 12.94 -4.25 1.64
CA ILE A 97 13.96 -3.61 0.83
C ILE A 97 14.65 -2.60 1.74
N LEU A 98 15.95 -2.80 1.98
CA LEU A 98 16.74 -1.91 2.82
C LEU A 98 17.20 -0.71 2.00
N GLY A 99 17.07 0.49 2.57
CA GLY A 99 17.62 1.71 1.98
C GLY A 99 19.06 1.97 2.43
N GLY A 100 19.54 3.20 2.23
CA GLY A 100 20.84 3.65 2.76
C GLY A 100 20.88 3.80 4.29
N THR A 101 19.76 3.61 4.97
CA THR A 101 19.65 3.58 6.44
C THR A 101 19.38 2.16 6.94
N MET A 102 19.49 1.92 8.25
CA MET A 102 19.12 0.62 8.85
C MET A 102 17.60 0.35 8.86
N GLN A 103 16.76 1.30 8.42
CA GLN A 103 15.31 1.11 8.32
C GLN A 103 14.92 0.61 6.92
N PRO A 104 13.88 -0.24 6.79
CA PRO A 104 13.37 -0.63 5.49
C PRO A 104 12.87 0.61 4.72
N ALA A 105 13.40 0.83 3.52
CA ALA A 105 12.89 1.84 2.59
C ALA A 105 11.73 1.31 1.75
N GLY A 106 11.55 -0.01 1.70
CA GLY A 106 10.48 -0.63 0.94
C GLY A 106 10.20 -2.08 1.32
N LEU A 107 9.38 -2.70 0.49
CA LEU A 107 8.88 -4.05 0.64
C LEU A 107 8.64 -4.70 -0.72
N LEU A 108 9.14 -5.92 -0.86
CA LEU A 108 8.75 -6.84 -1.90
C LEU A 108 7.68 -7.79 -1.35
N LEU A 109 6.46 -7.73 -1.89
CA LEU A 109 5.39 -8.70 -1.64
C LEU A 109 5.29 -9.63 -2.85
N ARG A 110 5.44 -10.94 -2.64
CA ARG A 110 5.29 -11.96 -3.68
C ARG A 110 3.94 -12.63 -3.53
N PHE A 111 3.02 -12.32 -4.42
CA PHE A 111 1.76 -13.02 -4.56
C PHE A 111 1.93 -14.24 -5.46
N ASP A 112 0.94 -15.12 -5.54
CA ASP A 112 0.95 -16.29 -6.42
C ASP A 112 0.94 -15.98 -7.93
N HIS A 113 0.55 -14.76 -8.32
CA HIS A 113 0.42 -14.33 -9.72
C HIS A 113 1.37 -13.19 -10.11
N CYS A 114 1.86 -12.41 -9.14
CA CYS A 114 2.76 -11.29 -9.40
C CYS A 114 3.65 -11.01 -8.18
N SER A 115 4.62 -10.11 -8.37
CA SER A 115 5.34 -9.45 -7.30
C SER A 115 5.00 -7.97 -7.28
N LEU A 116 4.72 -7.42 -6.10
CA LEU A 116 4.60 -5.99 -5.87
C LEU A 116 5.85 -5.49 -5.15
N VAL A 117 6.49 -4.49 -5.74
CA VAL A 117 7.48 -3.66 -5.06
C VAL A 117 6.81 -2.38 -4.60
N VAL A 118 6.95 -2.09 -3.32
CA VAL A 118 6.51 -0.85 -2.68
C VAL A 118 7.72 -0.20 -2.03
N ALA A 119 7.95 1.08 -2.27
CA ALA A 119 8.97 1.84 -1.53
C ALA A 119 8.46 3.24 -1.16
N SER A 120 9.03 3.77 -0.09
CA SER A 120 8.88 5.16 0.33
C SER A 120 10.17 5.88 -0.06
N LEU A 121 10.05 6.96 -0.85
CA LEU A 121 11.15 7.82 -1.25
C LEU A 121 10.78 9.25 -0.88
N GLY A 122 11.32 9.76 0.24
CA GLY A 122 10.82 10.97 0.86
C GLY A 122 9.32 10.89 1.18
N ASP A 123 8.53 11.80 0.61
CA ASP A 123 7.07 11.84 0.76
C ASP A 123 6.34 11.18 -0.42
N GLU A 124 7.06 10.46 -1.29
CA GLU A 124 6.51 9.80 -2.48
C GLU A 124 6.48 8.27 -2.33
N TRP A 125 5.48 7.66 -2.96
CA TRP A 125 5.40 6.21 -3.12
C TRP A 125 6.00 5.79 -4.45
N LEU A 126 6.72 4.66 -4.44
CA LEU A 126 7.03 3.90 -5.64
C LEU A 126 6.28 2.57 -5.60
N LEU A 127 5.44 2.35 -6.61
CA LEU A 127 4.71 1.10 -6.80
C LEU A 127 5.10 0.47 -8.14
N ARG A 128 5.40 -0.82 -8.14
CA ARG A 128 5.66 -1.57 -9.38
C ARG A 128 5.20 -3.01 -9.25
N LEU A 129 4.47 -3.47 -10.27
CA LEU A 129 4.22 -4.89 -10.48
C LEU A 129 5.31 -5.49 -11.36
N ALA A 130 5.68 -6.73 -11.06
CA ALA A 130 6.53 -7.57 -11.88
C ALA A 130 5.90 -8.96 -11.96
N ASP A 131 5.93 -9.56 -13.14
CA ASP A 131 5.56 -10.96 -13.30
C ASP A 131 6.60 -11.86 -12.63
N HIS A 132 6.21 -13.10 -12.35
CA HIS A 132 7.17 -14.13 -11.95
C HIS A 132 7.94 -14.53 -13.20
N GLU A 133 9.27 -14.38 -13.20
CA GLU A 133 10.13 -14.93 -14.26
C GLU A 133 10.02 -16.45 -14.38
#